data_AF-A0A8J6TPZ7-F1
#
_entry.id   AF-A0A8J6TPZ7-F1
#
_cell.length_a   1.000
_cell.length_b   1.000
_cell.length_c   1.000
_cell.angle_alpha   90.00
_cell.angle_beta   90.00
_cell.angle_gamma   90.00
#
_symmetry.space_group_name_H-M   'P 1'
#
loop_
_entity.id
_entity.type
_entity.pdbx_description
1 polymer ?
#
loop_
_entity_poly.entity_id
_entity_poly.type
_entity_poly.pdbx_seq_one_letter_code
_entity_poly.pdbx_strand_id
1 'polypeptide(L)' 'IRGFYAMAVLAGFLNRIFALPAKLGAMDVITISKGTGAFLETIGIWSFFIVITGFAVWVIGTFFMNIRRLKGEEAKS' A
#
# COMPACT_ATOMS: atom_id res chain seq x y z
N ILE A 1 2.26 -5.38 16.36
CA ILE A 1 1.01 -5.60 15.60
C ILE A 1 0.22 -4.30 15.37
N ARG A 2 0.09 -3.38 16.35
CA ARG A 2 -0.69 -2.13 16.19
C ARG A 2 -0.21 -1.19 15.06
N GLY A 3 1.10 -0.97 14.92
CA GLY A 3 1.66 -0.11 13.86
C GLY A 3 1.50 -0.69 12.45
N PHE A 4 1.47 -2.02 12.32
CA PHE A 4 1.26 -2.71 11.05
C PHE A 4 -0.15 -2.48 10.50
N TYR A 5 -1.14 -2.60 11.38
CA TYR A 5 -2.54 -2.34 11.03
C TYR A 5 -2.73 -0.88 10.60
N ALA A 6 -2.17 0.08 11.34
CA ALA A 6 -2.24 1.50 10.99
C ALA A 6 -1.60 1.81 9.62
N MET A 7 -0.42 1.24 9.34
CA MET A 7 0.30 1.43 8.08
C MET A 7 -0.47 0.84 6.88
N ALA A 8 -1.00 -0.38 7.02
CA ALA A 8 -1.78 -1.03 5.97
C ALA A 8 -3.06 -0.26 5.64
N VAL A 9 -3.75 0.23 6.67
CA VAL A 9 -4.98 1.01 6.51
C VAL A 9 -4.68 2.36 5.85
N LEU A 10 -3.65 3.09 6.31
CA LEU A 10 -3.23 4.36 5.70
C LEU A 10 -2.80 4.22 4.24
N ALA A 11 -2.10 3.13 3.89
CA ALA A 11 -1.73 2.82 2.51
C ALA A 11 -2.95 2.66 1.59
N GLY A 12 -3.99 1.95 2.07
CA GLY A 12 -5.26 1.83 1.35
C GLY A 12 -5.97 3.17 1.13
N PHE A 13 -5.93 4.05 2.13
CA PHE A 13 -6.50 5.39 2.02
C PHE A 13 -5.73 6.28 1.02
N LEU A 14 -4.40 6.23 1.01
CA LEU A 14 -3.58 6.97 0.04
C LEU A 14 -3.93 6.57 -1.41
N ASN A 15 -4.03 5.27 -1.71
CA ASN A 15 -4.45 4.79 -3.02
C ASN A 15 -5.83 5.34 -3.44
N ARG A 16 -6.78 5.40 -2.50
CA ARG A 16 -8.13 5.91 -2.78
C ARG A 16 -8.13 7.42 -3.04
N ILE A 17 -7.35 8.20 -2.29
CA ILE A 17 -7.23 9.65 -2.47
C ILE A 17 -6.66 9.98 -3.85
N PHE A 18 -5.64 9.27 -4.31
CA PHE A 18 -5.05 9.52 -5.63
C PHE A 18 -5.92 9.00 -6.79
N ALA A 19 -6.79 8.02 -6.56
CA ALA A 19 -7.75 7.55 -7.56
C ALA A 19 -8.97 8.48 -7.74
N LEU A 20 -9.32 9.28 -6.73
CA LEU A 20 -10.52 10.13 -6.75
C LEU A 20 -10.48 11.24 -7.83
N PRO A 21 -9.38 11.99 -8.05
CA PRO A 21 -9.30 12.99 -9.11
C PRO A 21 -9.54 12.41 -10.51
N ALA A 22 -9.01 11.22 -10.79
CA ALA A 22 -9.23 10.54 -12.07
C ALA A 22 -10.70 10.11 -12.22
N LYS A 23 -11.33 9.61 -11.16
CA LYS A 23 -12.76 9.22 -11.17
C LYS A 23 -13.69 10.42 -11.34
N LEU A 24 -13.40 11.54 -10.68
CA LEU A 24 -14.20 12.78 -10.79
C LEU A 24 -14.03 13.44 -12.16
N GLY A 25 -12.83 13.39 -12.75
CA GLY A 25 -12.59 13.81 -14.13
C GLY A 25 -13.32 12.94 -15.16
N ALA A 26 -13.42 11.63 -14.93
CA ALA A 26 -14.18 10.72 -15.80
C ALA A 26 -15.70 10.95 -15.75
N MET A 27 -16.22 11.59 -14.69
CA MET A 27 -17.64 11.96 -14.56
C MET A 27 -17.92 13.40 -15.04
N ASP A 28 -16.99 14.06 -15.74
CA ASP A 28 -17.08 15.47 -16.17
C ASP A 28 -17.35 16.47 -15.02
N VAL A 29 -17.10 16.08 -13.76
CA VAL A 29 -17.27 16.96 -12.59
C VAL A 29 -16.15 18.00 -12.52
N ILE A 30 -14.97 17.68 -13.06
CA ILE A 30 -13.79 18.54 -13.15
C ILE A 30 -13.14 18.40 -14.52
N THR A 31 -12.72 19.52 -15.12
CA THR A 31 -12.08 19.59 -16.44
C THR A 31 -10.62 19.12 -16.35
N ILE A 32 -10.42 17.81 -16.31
CA ILE A 32 -9.11 17.16 -16.47
C ILE A 32 -9.01 16.61 -17.90
N SER A 33 -7.91 16.90 -18.60
CA SER A 33 -7.70 16.33 -19.92
C SER A 33 -7.69 14.79 -19.82
N LYS A 34 -8.31 14.09 -20.78
CA LYS A 34 -8.35 12.61 -20.79
C LYS A 34 -6.94 11.99 -20.65
N GLY A 35 -5.91 12.65 -21.19
CA GLY A 35 -4.51 12.25 -21.03
C GLY A 35 -3.99 12.42 -19.60
N THR A 36 -4.30 13.52 -18.94
CA THR A 36 -3.92 13.78 -17.54
C THR A 36 -4.64 12.83 -16.57
N GLY A 37 -5.92 12.52 -16.83
CA GLY A 37 -6.70 11.56 -16.05
C GLY A 37 -6.12 10.13 -16.13
N ALA A 38 -5.80 9.66 -17.34
CA ALA A 38 -5.18 8.36 -17.56
C ALA A 38 -3.77 8.26 -16.93
N PHE A 39 -3.00 9.35 -16.95
CA PHE A 39 -1.69 9.40 -16.32
C PHE A 39 -1.78 9.31 -14.79
N LEU A 40 -2.72 10.04 -14.17
CA LEU A 40 -3.00 9.96 -12.73
C LEU A 40 -3.49 8.57 -12.31
N GLU A 41 -4.37 7.94 -13.09
CA GLU A 41 -4.84 6.58 -12.83
C GLU A 41 -3.70 5.57 -12.88
N THR A 42 -2.82 5.68 -13.88
CA THR A 42 -1.66 4.80 -14.04
C THR A 42 -0.70 4.95 -12.84
N ILE A 43 -0.43 6.19 -12.40
CA ILE A 43 0.39 6.45 -11.21
C ILE A 43 -0.26 5.82 -9.96
N GLY A 44 -1.57 5.95 -9.79
CA GLY A 44 -2.30 5.36 -8.67
C GLY A 44 -2.12 3.84 -8.63
N ILE A 45 -2.32 3.16 -9.77
CA ILE A 45 -2.17 1.70 -9.89
C ILE A 45 -0.73 1.27 -9.57
N TRP A 46 0.27 1.90 -10.18
CA TRP A 46 1.68 1.57 -9.94
C TRP A 46 2.08 1.81 -8.49
N SER A 47 1.63 2.92 -7.90
CA SER A 47 1.90 3.24 -6.49
C SER A 47 1.28 2.19 -5.55
N PHE A 48 0.06 1.74 -5.84
CA PHE A 48 -0.62 0.69 -5.07
C PHE A 48 0.16 -0.62 -5.08
N PHE A 49 0.61 -1.07 -6.26
CA PHE A 49 1.37 -2.31 -6.38
C PHE A 49 2.75 -2.21 -5.69
N ILE A 50 3.47 -1.09 -5.84
CA ILE A 50 4.75 -0.89 -5.15
C ILE A 50 4.59 -1.01 -3.63
N VAL A 51 3.57 -0.35 -3.07
CA VAL A 51 3.32 -0.37 -1.63
C VAL A 51 2.94 -1.78 -1.16
N ILE A 52 2.05 -2.48 -1.88
CA ILE A 52 1.65 -3.85 -1.52
C ILE A 52 2.84 -4.82 -1.61
N THR A 53 3.62 -4.77 -2.69
CA THR A 53 4.76 -5.68 -2.86
C THR A 53 5.84 -5.41 -1.82
N GLY A 54 6.19 -4.15 -1.56
CA GLY A 54 7.15 -3.79 -0.52
C GLY A 54 6.68 -4.26 0.87
N PHE A 55 5.39 -4.10 1.15
CA PHE A 55 4.78 -4.58 2.39
C PHE A 55 4.81 -6.10 2.51
N ALA A 56 4.47 -6.83 1.44
CA ALA A 56 4.52 -8.30 1.43
C ALA A 56 5.94 -8.82 1.68
N VAL A 57 6.94 -8.26 0.99
CA VAL A 57 8.35 -8.61 1.19
C VAL A 57 8.79 -8.34 2.63
N TRP A 58 8.39 -7.20 3.20
CA TRP A 58 8.73 -6.85 4.57
C TRP A 58 8.05 -7.75 5.61
N VAL A 59 6.78 -8.14 5.40
CA VAL A 59 6.07 -9.11 6.25
C VAL A 59 6.79 -10.44 6.25
N ILE A 60 7.10 -10.95 5.06
CA ILE A 60 7.80 -12.22 4.88
C ILE A 60 9.19 -12.14 5.53
N GLY A 61 9.94 -11.05 5.32
CA GLY A 61 11.24 -10.82 5.94
C GLY A 61 11.17 -10.78 7.47
N THR A 62 10.21 -10.03 8.02
CA THR A 62 9.93 -9.99 9.46
C THR A 62 9.60 -11.39 9.99
N PHE A 63 8.81 -12.17 9.25
CA PHE A 63 8.42 -13.53 9.64
C PHE A 63 9.64 -14.46 9.70
N PHE A 64 10.51 -14.43 8.68
CA PHE A 64 11.75 -15.21 8.67
C PHE A 64 12.75 -14.75 9.73
N MET A 65 12.90 -13.45 9.97
CA MET A 65 13.77 -12.92 11.02
C MET A 65 13.29 -13.30 12.42
N ASN A 66 11.97 -13.24 12.67
CA ASN A 66 11.38 -13.63 13.95
C ASN A 66 11.17 -15.15 14.09
N ILE A 67 11.43 -15.96 13.06
CA ILE A 67 11.25 -17.41 13.12
C ILE A 67 12.16 -18.04 14.19
N ARG A 68 13.32 -17.45 14.47
CA ARG A 68 14.23 -17.87 15.56
C ARG A 68 13.63 -17.65 16.95
N ARG A 69 12.88 -16.56 17.14
CA ARG A 69 12.13 -16.29 18.38
C ARG A 69 10.95 -17.24 18.57
N LEU A 70 10.29 -17.64 17.49
CA LEU A 70 9.20 -18.62 17.52
C LEU A 70 9.70 -20.07 17.70
N LYS A 71 10.98 -20.35 17.42
CA LYS A 71 11.62 -21.66 17.61
C LYS A 71 12.10 -21.94 19.04
N GLY A 72 11.80 -21.06 20.01
CA GLY A 72 11.95 -21.38 21.45
C GLY A 72 13.36 -21.27 22.04
N GLU A 73 14.26 -20.45 21.50
CA GLU A 73 15.56 -20.14 22.15
C GLU A 73 15.46 -19.02 23.22
N GLU A 74 14.30 -18.84 23.86
CA GLU A 74 14.16 -18.02 25.10
C GLU A 74 13.62 -18.87 26.27
N ALA A 75 13.87 -20.18 26.27
CA ALA A 75 13.77 -21.04 27.45
C ALA A 75 15.18 -21.43 27.96
N LYS A 76 16.05 -20.44 28.17
CA LYS A 76 17.19 -20.49 29.11
C LYS A 76 17.95 -19.15 29.10
N SER A 77 17.60 -18.26 30.00
CA SER A 77 18.50 -17.74 31.05
C SER A 77 17.77 -16.78 31.96
#